data_AF-A0A0G0VF90-F1
#
_entry.id   AF-A0A0G0VF90-F1
#
_cell.length_a   1.000
_cell.length_b   1.000
_cell.length_c   1.000
_cell.angle_alpha   90.00
_cell.angle_beta   90.00
_cell.angle_gamma   90.00
#
_symmetry.space_group_name_H-M   'P 1'
#
loop_
_entity.id
_entity.type
_entity.pdbx_description
1 polymer ?
#
loop_
_entity_poly.entity_id
_entity_poly.type
_entity_poly.pdbx_seq_one_letter_code
_entity_poly.pdbx_strand_id
1 'polypeptide(L)'
;MRKYIALLSILLILGPSLVFAQLSPADTGLEATGEPVYSTTTTSIGSWVGSHLIAPAIAIAGVIFLILMIYAGFLWMTARGEAPQIKKAQDTMIRAVIGLAIILAAYTITRFIFTAIG
;
A
#
# COMPACT_ATOMS: atom_id res chain seq x y z
N MET A 1 -14.16 14.68 32.93
CA MET A 1 -13.98 14.00 31.63
C MET A 1 -13.45 14.92 30.53
N ARG A 2 -14.05 16.11 30.29
CA ARG A 2 -13.58 17.05 29.24
C ARG A 2 -12.11 17.51 29.35
N LYS A 3 -11.59 17.66 30.58
CA LYS A 3 -10.20 18.09 30.85
C LYS A 3 -9.14 17.02 30.50
N TYR A 4 -9.51 15.74 30.64
CA TYR A 4 -8.63 14.61 30.30
C TYR A 4 -8.58 14.36 28.79
N ILE A 5 -9.68 14.65 28.08
CA ILE A 5 -9.73 14.57 26.61
C ILE A 5 -8.80 15.62 25.98
N ALA A 6 -8.76 16.84 26.52
CA ALA A 6 -7.84 17.89 26.06
C ALA A 6 -6.34 17.55 26.30
N LEU A 7 -6.04 16.90 27.42
CA LEU A 7 -4.69 16.42 27.75
C LEU A 7 -4.24 15.27 26.82
N LEU A 8 -5.15 14.36 26.47
CA LEU A 8 -4.88 13.25 25.55
C LEU A 8 -4.63 13.74 24.11
N SER A 9 -5.33 14.79 23.67
CA SER A 9 -5.11 15.40 22.35
C SER A 9 -3.79 16.18 22.24
N ILE A 10 -3.32 16.80 23.33
CA ILE A 10 -2.00 17.46 23.36
C ILE A 10 -0.86 16.43 23.29
N LEU A 11 -1.01 15.27 23.94
CA LEU A 11 -0.05 14.18 23.88
C LEU A 11 0.04 13.56 22.46
N LEU A 12 -1.08 13.49 21.74
CA LEU A 12 -1.13 12.97 20.37
C LEU A 12 -0.47 13.92 19.35
N ILE A 13 -0.47 15.23 19.62
CA ILE A 13 0.15 16.25 18.75
C ILE A 13 1.65 16.42 19.07
N LEU A 14 2.09 16.18 20.31
CA LEU A 14 3.51 16.23 20.71
C LEU A 14 4.28 14.90 20.50
N GLY A 15 3.58 13.79 20.25
CA GLY A 15 4.15 12.47 20.01
C GLY A 15 5.22 12.35 18.91
N PRO A 16 5.24 13.15 17.82
CA PRO A 16 6.28 13.00 16.79
C PRO A 16 7.62 13.65 17.14
N SER A 17 7.77 14.30 18.31
CA SER A 17 8.99 15.07 18.62
C SER A 17 10.22 14.22 19.00
N LEU A 18 10.08 12.90 19.09
CA LEU A 18 11.19 11.95 19.25
C LEU A 18 11.26 10.96 18.07
N VAL A 19 11.18 11.46 16.84
CA VAL A 19 11.76 10.74 15.70
C VAL A 19 13.25 11.07 15.73
N PHE A 20 14.05 10.16 16.28
CA PHE A 20 15.49 10.15 15.97
C PHE A 20 15.60 10.05 14.45
N ALA A 21 16.19 11.06 13.81
CA ALA A 21 16.61 10.95 12.43
C ALA A 21 17.72 9.90 12.36
N GLN A 22 17.34 8.63 12.14
CA GLN A 22 18.29 7.64 11.64
C GLN A 22 18.61 8.04 10.21
N LEU A 23 19.70 8.78 10.03
CA LEU A 23 20.41 8.81 8.75
C LEU A 23 20.85 7.37 8.49
N SER A 24 20.15 6.70 7.58
CA SER A 24 20.61 5.44 7.02
C SER A 24 21.83 5.74 6.15
N PRO A 25 22.82 4.83 6.03
CA PRO A 25 23.88 4.97 5.03
C PRO A 25 23.37 5.30 3.62
N ALA A 26 22.10 4.96 3.33
CA ALA A 26 21.37 5.30 2.10
C ALA A 26 21.09 6.81 1.88
N ASP A 27 21.12 7.64 2.92
CA ASP A 27 20.91 9.10 2.81
C ASP A 27 22.23 9.86 2.58
N THR A 28 23.37 9.19 2.78
CA THR A 28 24.64 9.68 2.29
C THR A 28 24.70 9.28 0.82
N GLY A 29 24.77 10.25 -0.09
CA GLY A 29 24.79 10.03 -1.55
C GLY A 29 25.92 9.13 -2.09
N LEU A 30 26.62 8.41 -1.22
CA LEU A 30 27.55 7.33 -1.51
C LEU A 30 26.84 6.09 -2.08
N GLU A 31 25.61 5.76 -1.65
CA GLU A 31 24.84 4.66 -2.26
C GLU A 31 24.23 5.08 -3.61
N ALA A 32 23.86 6.36 -3.76
CA ALA A 32 23.36 6.94 -5.00
C ALA A 32 24.45 7.10 -6.09
N THR A 33 25.74 7.08 -5.72
CA THR A 33 26.87 7.25 -6.64
C THR A 33 27.79 6.02 -6.76
N GLY A 34 27.75 5.08 -5.82
CA GLY A 34 28.63 3.91 -5.78
C GLY A 34 28.14 2.68 -6.57
N GLU A 35 26.83 2.41 -6.57
CA GLU A 35 26.26 1.24 -7.26
C GLU A 35 26.20 1.32 -8.80
N PRO A 36 25.99 2.47 -9.47
CA PRO A 36 25.90 2.48 -10.93
C PRO A 36 27.26 2.35 -11.64
N VAL A 37 28.39 2.43 -10.91
CA VAL A 37 29.74 2.51 -11.53
C VAL A 37 30.43 1.14 -11.65
N TYR A 38 30.04 0.13 -10.86
CA TYR A 38 30.65 -1.21 -10.92
C TYR A 38 29.69 -2.37 -11.23
N SER A 39 28.39 -2.12 -11.32
CA SER A 39 27.47 -3.17 -11.77
C SER A 39 27.40 -3.21 -13.29
N THR A 40 28.32 -3.96 -13.90
CA THR A 40 28.07 -4.58 -15.20
C THR A 40 27.01 -5.68 -15.00
N THR A 41 25.79 -5.28 -14.69
CA THR A 41 24.64 -6.19 -14.69
C THR A 41 23.65 -5.57 -15.64
N THR A 42 23.50 -6.21 -16.80
CA THR A 42 22.38 -6.03 -17.73
C THR A 42 21.17 -5.46 -17.00
N THR A 43 20.89 -4.17 -17.17
CA THR A 43 19.66 -3.53 -16.67
C THR A 43 18.52 -4.22 -17.40
N SER A 44 18.11 -5.38 -16.89
CA SER A 44 17.12 -6.20 -17.53
C SER A 44 15.85 -5.36 -17.49
N ILE A 45 15.15 -5.30 -18.62
CA ILE A 45 13.92 -4.52 -18.78
C ILE A 45 12.94 -4.83 -17.63
N GLY A 46 13.03 -6.04 -17.05
CA GLY A 46 12.26 -6.46 -15.88
C GLY A 46 12.47 -5.64 -14.60
N SER A 47 13.69 -5.21 -14.25
CA SER A 47 13.94 -4.45 -13.00
C SER A 47 13.48 -2.99 -13.11
N TRP A 48 13.65 -2.39 -14.29
CA TRP A 48 13.17 -1.04 -14.57
C TRP A 48 11.63 -0.98 -14.59
N VAL A 49 10.99 -1.93 -15.27
CA VAL A 49 9.52 -2.04 -15.30
C VAL A 49 8.95 -2.38 -13.92
N GLY A 50 9.61 -3.27 -13.16
CA GLY A 50 9.23 -3.63 -11.80
C GLY A 50 9.17 -2.43 -10.85
N SER A 51 10.21 -1.60 -10.87
CA SER A 51 10.35 -0.45 -9.96
C SER A 51 9.51 0.76 -10.39
N HIS A 52 9.41 1.04 -11.68
CA HIS A 52 8.79 2.29 -12.16
C HIS A 52 7.33 2.13 -12.61
N LEU A 53 6.86 0.93 -12.95
CA LEU A 53 5.48 0.70 -13.41
C LEU A 53 4.67 -0.13 -12.41
N ILE A 54 5.21 -1.26 -11.94
CA ILE A 54 4.45 -2.21 -11.11
C ILE A 54 4.28 -1.70 -9.67
N ALA A 55 5.34 -1.19 -9.04
CA ALA A 55 5.27 -0.64 -7.69
C ALA A 55 4.21 0.47 -7.51
N PRO A 56 4.17 1.53 -8.36
CA PRO A 56 3.14 2.56 -8.24
C PRO A 56 1.74 2.03 -8.60
N ALA A 57 1.62 1.09 -9.55
CA ALA A 57 0.32 0.50 -9.90
C ALA A 57 -0.31 -0.27 -8.73
N ILE A 58 0.47 -1.03 -7.97
CA ILE A 58 -0.01 -1.75 -6.78
C ILE A 58 -0.43 -0.76 -5.68
N ALA A 59 0.34 0.32 -5.49
CA ALA A 59 0.00 1.36 -4.52
C ALA A 59 -1.35 2.04 -4.86
N ILE A 60 -1.55 2.42 -6.12
CA ILE A 60 -2.80 3.01 -6.61
C ILE A 60 -3.96 2.01 -6.45
N ALA A 61 -3.76 0.74 -6.81
CA ALA A 61 -4.77 -0.29 -6.64
C ALA A 61 -5.19 -0.47 -5.17
N GLY A 62 -4.24 -0.41 -4.23
CA GLY A 62 -4.51 -0.46 -2.79
C GLY A 62 -5.36 0.73 -2.31
N VAL A 63 -5.07 1.94 -2.80
CA VAL A 63 -5.87 3.14 -2.49
C VAL A 63 -7.28 3.01 -3.04
N ILE A 64 -7.44 2.57 -4.29
CA ILE A 64 -8.75 2.35 -4.92
C ILE A 64 -9.55 1.29 -4.14
N PHE A 65 -8.90 0.18 -3.75
CA PHE A 65 -9.51 -0.85 -2.92
C PHE A 65 -10.05 -0.27 -1.61
N LEU A 66 -9.27 0.57 -0.94
CA LEU A 66 -9.68 1.20 0.32
C LEU A 66 -10.89 2.13 0.12
N ILE A 67 -10.91 2.93 -0.95
CA ILE A 67 -12.05 3.79 -1.30
C ILE A 67 -13.31 2.94 -1.57
N LEU A 68 -13.20 1.86 -2.33
CA LEU A 68 -14.31 0.96 -2.64
C LEU A 68 -14.84 0.26 -1.38
N MET A 69 -13.96 -0.14 -0.47
CA MET A 69 -14.35 -0.74 0.81
C MET A 69 -15.11 0.25 1.69
N ILE A 70 -14.65 1.50 1.77
CA ILE A 70 -15.37 2.55 2.52
C ILE A 70 -16.74 2.82 1.89
N TYR A 71 -16.80 2.95 0.56
CA TYR A 71 -18.05 3.20 -0.17
C TYR A 71 -19.05 2.05 0.03
N ALA A 72 -18.61 0.80 -0.12
CA ALA A 72 -19.45 -0.37 0.07
C ALA A 72 -19.89 -0.52 1.53
N GLY A 73 -19.02 -0.19 2.49
CA GLY A 73 -19.35 -0.15 3.91
C GLY A 73 -20.45 0.86 4.22
N PHE A 74 -20.33 2.08 3.69
CA PHE A 74 -21.39 3.09 3.82
C PHE A 74 -22.70 2.62 3.21
N LEU A 75 -22.66 2.06 1.98
CA LEU A 75 -23.84 1.55 1.30
C LEU A 75 -24.54 0.45 2.12
N TRP A 76 -23.76 -0.44 2.74
CA TRP A 76 -24.29 -1.50 3.61
C TRP A 76 -24.93 -0.93 4.88
N MET A 77 -24.30 0.05 5.52
CA MET A 77 -24.83 0.73 6.71
C MET A 77 -26.12 1.52 6.41
N THR A 78 -26.21 2.13 5.23
CA THR A 78 -27.39 2.92 4.82
C THR A 78 -28.54 2.09 4.25
N ALA A 79 -28.35 0.78 4.04
CA ALA A 79 -29.32 -0.06 3.35
C ALA A 79 -30.66 -0.23 4.08
N ARG A 80 -30.80 0.19 5.35
CA ARG A 80 -32.06 0.20 6.14
C ARG A 80 -32.87 -1.11 6.11
N GLY A 81 -32.22 -2.25 5.83
CA GLY A 81 -32.88 -3.55 5.70
C GLY A 81 -33.38 -3.91 4.30
N GLU A 82 -33.14 -3.07 3.29
CA GLU A 82 -33.46 -3.41 1.91
C GLU A 82 -32.47 -4.44 1.35
N ALA A 83 -32.97 -5.66 1.15
CA ALA A 83 -32.23 -6.78 0.58
C ALA A 83 -31.41 -6.44 -0.69
N PRO A 84 -31.92 -5.70 -1.69
CA PRO A 84 -31.13 -5.38 -2.89
C PRO A 84 -29.92 -4.47 -2.59
N GLN A 85 -30.04 -3.53 -1.66
CA GLN A 85 -28.93 -2.64 -1.29
C GLN A 85 -27.86 -3.37 -0.50
N ILE A 86 -28.27 -4.25 0.42
CA ILE A 86 -27.36 -5.11 1.19
C ILE A 86 -26.56 -6.01 0.23
N LYS A 87 -27.25 -6.68 -0.70
CA LYS A 87 -26.60 -7.55 -1.68
C LYS A 87 -25.64 -6.79 -2.57
N LYS A 88 -26.02 -5.60 -3.05
CA LYS A 88 -25.15 -4.75 -3.86
C LYS A 88 -23.87 -4.35 -3.11
N ALA A 89 -23.97 -4.00 -1.83
CA ALA A 89 -22.81 -3.66 -1.02
C ALA A 89 -21.87 -4.87 -0.82
N GLN A 90 -22.43 -6.04 -0.50
CA GLN A 90 -21.67 -7.28 -0.35
C GLN A 90 -20.99 -7.69 -1.66
N ASP A 91 -21.70 -7.65 -2.79
CA ASP A 91 -21.15 -7.94 -4.11
C ASP A 91 -19.99 -7.00 -4.45
N THR A 92 -20.10 -5.72 -4.07
CA THR A 92 -19.04 -4.72 -4.28
C THR A 92 -17.80 -5.05 -3.45
N MET A 93 -17.97 -5.40 -2.16
CA MET A 93 -16.85 -5.82 -1.30
C MET A 93 -16.16 -7.08 -1.84
N ILE A 94 -16.94 -8.11 -2.22
CA ILE A 94 -16.40 -9.36 -2.76
C ILE A 94 -15.59 -9.09 -4.03
N ARG A 95 -16.12 -8.30 -4.95
CA ARG A 95 -15.42 -7.93 -6.19
C ARG A 95 -14.13 -7.15 -5.92
N ALA A 96 -14.15 -6.21 -4.96
CA ALA A 96 -12.96 -5.45 -4.57
C ALA A 96 -11.87 -6.36 -3.98
N VAL A 97 -12.25 -7.30 -3.10
CA VAL A 97 -11.32 -8.27 -2.50
C VAL A 97 -10.73 -9.21 -3.54
N ILE A 98 -11.55 -9.73 -4.46
CA ILE A 98 -11.07 -10.59 -5.55
C ILE A 98 -10.08 -9.83 -6.44
N GLY A 99 -10.39 -8.58 -6.80
CA GLY A 99 -9.48 -7.73 -7.58
C GLY A 99 -8.13 -7.54 -6.89
N LEU A 100 -8.14 -7.24 -5.59
CA LEU A 100 -6.91 -7.09 -4.80
C LEU A 100 -6.12 -8.42 -4.70
N ALA A 101 -6.82 -9.53 -4.46
CA ALA A 101 -6.21 -10.85 -4.38
C ALA A 101 -5.49 -11.24 -5.67
N ILE A 102 -6.08 -10.95 -6.83
CA ILE A 102 -5.46 -11.22 -8.14
C ILE A 102 -4.17 -10.40 -8.31
N ILE A 103 -4.18 -9.12 -7.94
CA ILE A 103 -3.00 -8.24 -8.06
C ILE A 103 -1.86 -8.75 -7.17
N LEU A 104 -2.17 -9.10 -5.92
CA LEU A 104 -1.19 -9.64 -4.98
C LEU A 104 -0.66 -11.01 -5.41
N ALA A 105 -1.53 -11.88 -5.94
CA ALA A 105 -1.13 -13.17 -6.48
C ALA A 105 -0.19 -13.01 -7.68
N ALA A 106 -0.51 -12.12 -8.63
CA ALA A 106 0.33 -11.84 -9.79
C ALA A 106 1.72 -11.34 -9.39
N TYR A 107 1.80 -10.42 -8.42
CA TYR A 107 3.06 -9.92 -7.90
C TYR A 107 3.89 -11.04 -7.22
N THR A 108 3.23 -11.83 -6.37
CA THR A 108 3.87 -12.94 -5.66
C THR A 108 4.41 -13.99 -6.63
N ILE A 109 3.62 -14.38 -7.64
CA ILE A 109 4.05 -15.35 -8.66
C ILE A 109 5.23 -14.80 -9.46
N THR A 110 5.17 -13.54 -9.87
CA THR A 110 6.26 -12.90 -10.62
C THR A 110 7.56 -12.94 -9.82
N ARG A 111 7.52 -12.55 -8.53
CA ARG A 111 8.70 -12.63 -7.66
C ARG A 111 9.17 -14.06 -7.43
N PHE A 112 8.24 -14.98 -7.22
CA PHE A 112 8.56 -16.40 -7.03
C PHE A 112 9.32 -16.97 -8.23
N ILE A 113 8.91 -16.65 -9.45
CA ILE A 113 9.64 -17.04 -10.66
C ILE A 113 11.05 -16.46 -10.60
N PHE A 114 11.22 -15.15 -10.49
CA PHE A 114 12.56 -14.52 -10.47
C PHE A 114 13.48 -15.07 -9.37
N THR A 115 12.94 -15.40 -8.19
CA THR A 115 13.71 -16.01 -7.10
C THR A 115 13.98 -17.51 -7.28
N ALA A 116 13.16 -18.23 -8.05
CA ALA A 116 13.34 -19.67 -8.28
C ALA A 116 14.30 -19.97 -9.44
N ILE A 117 14.43 -19.04 -10.41
CA ILE A 117 15.36 -19.16 -11.55
C ILE A 117 16.70 -18.41 -11.37
N GLY A 118 16.86 -17.64 -10.30
CA GLY A 118 18.12 -17.01 -9.90
C GLY A 118 18.72 -17.69 -8.69
#